data_AF-A0A9X8DUN4-F1
#
_entry.id   AF-A0A9X8DUN4-F1
#
_cell.length_a   1.000
_cell.length_b   1.000
_cell.length_c   1.000
_cell.angle_alpha   90.00
_cell.angle_beta   90.00
_cell.angle_gamma   90.00
#
_symmetry.space_group_name_H-M   'P 1'
#
loop_
_entity.id
_entity.type
_entity.pdbx_description
1 polymer ?
#
loop_
_entity_poly.entity_id
_entity_poly.type
_entity_poly.pdbx_seq_one_letter_code
_entity_poly.pdbx_strand_id
1 'polypeptide(L)'
;LVSAPDTGVYHKILQRLRDLLSDYLSRPSRENSVEYVRLLELVSKCCSVNDVVMAESIALGLVQPVVQGIQSSDALFQLNILDIIPNVCTTRTGLLYVFQSGTLYISLVLYTTHTIWSIDLLTHLVATAAHPLVGGNALRLIGSFSTLAATHSVQSWNWTDAALAKAFLGAVESALQGGDPQKQIAAMDAVAAYFGIELGLVLAHRSLCEAWLALGKSTLLEVKSSVFMAVATILARGTLLTPPTAVQLDENATLWTYHSRLFHALALHAYGGFIEYLVDRQTEPTKTTREWKFAIVDALLASKFQHVLGMVTLC
;
A
#
# COMPACT_ATOMS: atom_id res chain seq x y z
N LEU A 1 8.16 -29.14 -16.84
CA LEU A 1 6.87 -28.58 -16.39
C LEU A 1 5.85 -28.86 -17.48
N VAL A 2 4.98 -29.85 -17.26
CA VAL A 2 3.90 -30.21 -18.20
C VAL A 2 2.81 -29.15 -18.04
N SER A 3 2.48 -28.45 -19.12
CA SER A 3 1.41 -27.44 -19.13
C SER A 3 0.11 -28.08 -18.65
N ALA A 4 -0.56 -27.46 -17.69
CA ALA A 4 -1.95 -27.81 -17.41
C ALA A 4 -2.76 -27.62 -18.72
N PRO A 5 -3.77 -28.47 -19.00
CA PRO A 5 -4.56 -28.40 -20.23
C PRO A 5 -5.15 -27.01 -20.51
N ASP A 6 -5.39 -26.22 -19.45
CA ASP A 6 -6.03 -24.90 -19.51
C ASP A 6 -5.07 -23.74 -19.84
N THR A 7 -3.75 -23.96 -19.94
CA THR A 7 -2.76 -22.87 -20.15
C THR A 7 -1.98 -22.94 -21.46
N GLY A 8 -2.29 -23.88 -22.37
CA GLY A 8 -1.50 -24.08 -23.59
C GLY A 8 -1.35 -22.84 -24.49
N VAL A 9 -2.33 -21.95 -24.49
CA VAL A 9 -2.26 -20.65 -25.20
C VAL A 9 -1.28 -19.70 -24.51
N TYR A 10 -1.36 -19.56 -23.19
CA TYR A 10 -0.47 -18.71 -22.41
C TYR A 10 0.98 -19.19 -22.47
N HIS A 11 1.23 -20.50 -22.41
CA HIS A 11 2.57 -21.07 -22.52
C HIS A 11 3.33 -20.56 -23.76
N LYS A 12 2.69 -20.63 -24.93
CA LYS A 12 3.28 -20.16 -26.20
C LYS A 12 3.48 -18.64 -26.20
N ILE A 13 2.53 -17.88 -25.65
CA ILE A 13 2.65 -16.42 -25.53
C ILE A 13 3.84 -16.06 -24.64
N LEU A 14 3.96 -16.69 -23.46
CA LEU A 14 5.04 -16.42 -22.51
C LEU A 14 6.41 -16.76 -23.08
N GLN A 15 6.55 -17.88 -23.81
CA GLN A 15 7.79 -18.20 -24.53
C GLN A 15 8.16 -17.11 -25.54
N ARG A 16 7.18 -16.62 -26.31
CA ARG A 16 7.45 -15.56 -27.29
C ARG A 16 7.81 -14.24 -26.62
N LEU A 17 7.15 -13.90 -25.51
CA LEU A 17 7.49 -12.72 -24.72
C LEU A 17 8.89 -12.81 -24.13
N ARG A 18 9.33 -14.00 -23.70
CA ARG A 18 10.68 -14.21 -23.17
C ARG A 18 11.73 -13.92 -24.23
N ASP A 19 11.54 -14.46 -25.43
CA ASP A 19 12.48 -14.27 -26.53
C ASP A 19 12.57 -12.76 -26.92
N LEU A 20 11.42 -12.08 -27.01
CA LEU A 20 11.39 -10.63 -27.23
C LEU A 20 12.06 -9.85 -26.09
N LEU A 21 11.83 -10.23 -24.84
CA LEU A 21 12.39 -9.56 -23.69
C LEU A 21 13.92 -9.72 -23.65
N SER A 22 14.45 -10.89 -23.98
CA SER A 22 15.90 -11.10 -24.04
C SER A 22 16.59 -10.18 -25.05
N ASP A 23 15.95 -9.90 -26.19
CA ASP A 23 16.48 -8.98 -27.19
C ASP A 23 16.58 -7.55 -26.63
N TYR A 24 15.57 -7.08 -25.89
CA TYR A 24 15.60 -5.76 -25.27
C TYR A 24 16.56 -5.66 -24.10
N LEU A 25 16.70 -6.73 -23.30
CA LEU A 25 17.60 -6.75 -22.16
C LEU A 25 19.07 -6.56 -22.58
N SER A 26 19.44 -6.96 -23.80
CA SER A 26 20.79 -6.73 -24.33
C SER A 26 21.10 -5.26 -24.70
N ARG A 27 20.08 -4.37 -24.73
CA ARG A 27 20.24 -2.99 -25.21
C ARG A 27 20.61 -2.04 -24.06
N PRO A 28 21.66 -1.21 -24.21
CA PRO A 28 22.15 -0.34 -23.13
C PRO A 28 21.23 0.83 -22.75
N SER A 29 20.34 1.26 -23.65
CA SER A 29 19.39 2.38 -23.42
C SER A 29 17.92 1.92 -23.41
N ARG A 30 17.68 0.65 -23.07
CA ARG A 30 16.32 0.04 -23.08
C ARG A 30 15.32 0.78 -22.20
N GLU A 31 15.77 1.38 -21.09
CA GLU A 31 14.89 2.07 -20.14
C GLU A 31 14.26 3.34 -20.74
N ASN A 32 14.89 3.93 -21.76
CA ASN A 32 14.36 5.06 -22.51
C ASN A 32 13.42 4.64 -23.66
N SER A 33 13.29 3.33 -23.93
CA SER A 33 12.46 2.82 -25.03
C SER A 33 11.01 2.65 -24.58
N VAL A 34 10.12 3.36 -25.27
CA VAL A 34 8.68 3.23 -25.08
C VAL A 34 8.24 1.78 -25.34
N GLU A 35 8.82 1.13 -26.34
CA GLU A 35 8.53 -0.26 -26.68
C GLU A 35 8.91 -1.22 -25.55
N TYR A 36 10.03 -0.97 -24.86
CA TYR A 36 10.44 -1.77 -23.71
C TYR A 36 9.45 -1.63 -22.55
N VAL A 37 9.03 -0.41 -22.22
CA VAL A 37 8.01 -0.17 -21.18
C VAL A 37 6.70 -0.86 -21.54
N ARG A 38 6.23 -0.74 -22.80
CA ARG A 38 5.02 -1.44 -23.28
C ARG A 38 5.15 -2.95 -23.23
N LEU A 39 6.35 -3.49 -23.48
CA LEU A 39 6.61 -4.92 -23.34
C LEU A 39 6.49 -5.36 -21.88
N LEU A 40 7.03 -4.60 -20.93
CA LEU A 40 6.90 -4.89 -19.49
C LEU A 40 5.44 -4.80 -19.02
N GLU A 41 4.68 -3.82 -19.50
CA GLU A 41 3.23 -3.73 -19.25
C GLU A 41 2.49 -4.97 -19.78
N LEU A 42 2.79 -5.40 -21.00
CA LEU A 42 2.19 -6.59 -21.61
C LEU A 42 2.52 -7.86 -20.81
N VAL A 43 3.79 -8.01 -20.42
CA VAL A 43 4.23 -9.09 -19.53
C VAL A 43 3.41 -9.07 -18.23
N SER A 44 3.27 -7.93 -17.58
CA SER A 44 2.54 -7.82 -16.31
C SER A 44 1.07 -8.24 -16.43
N LYS A 45 0.40 -7.87 -17.53
CA LYS A 45 -0.99 -8.25 -17.82
C LYS A 45 -1.15 -9.74 -18.09
N CYS A 46 -0.17 -10.37 -18.75
CA CYS A 46 -0.18 -11.82 -18.92
C CYS A 46 0.03 -12.53 -17.58
N CYS A 47 0.94 -12.02 -16.74
CA CYS A 47 1.22 -12.60 -15.44
C CYS A 47 0.02 -12.50 -14.48
N SER A 48 -0.79 -11.43 -14.56
CA SER A 48 -1.93 -11.18 -13.67
C SER A 48 -3.15 -12.08 -13.91
N VAL A 49 -3.10 -13.02 -14.87
CA VAL A 49 -4.26 -13.85 -15.24
C VAL A 49 -4.64 -14.83 -14.13
N ASN A 50 -3.67 -15.59 -13.62
CA ASN A 50 -3.83 -16.50 -12.49
C ASN A 50 -2.47 -16.97 -11.96
N ASP A 51 -2.47 -17.66 -10.83
CA ASP A 51 -1.26 -18.17 -10.16
C ASP A 51 -0.43 -19.14 -11.03
N VAL A 52 -1.05 -19.94 -11.89
CA VAL A 52 -0.34 -20.90 -12.76
C VAL A 52 0.46 -20.16 -13.83
N VAL A 53 -0.18 -19.20 -14.51
CA VAL A 53 0.47 -18.36 -15.53
C VAL A 53 1.56 -17.50 -14.88
N MET A 54 1.31 -16.96 -13.69
CA MET A 54 2.33 -16.23 -12.92
C MET A 54 3.55 -17.10 -12.59
N ALA A 55 3.35 -18.31 -12.08
CA ALA A 55 4.44 -19.23 -11.74
C ALA A 55 5.30 -19.57 -12.96
N GLU A 56 4.66 -19.77 -14.12
CA GLU A 56 5.37 -20.01 -15.37
C GLU A 56 6.15 -18.76 -15.84
N SER A 57 5.54 -17.57 -15.75
CA SER A 57 6.21 -16.31 -16.07
C SER A 57 7.45 -16.06 -15.20
N ILE A 58 7.36 -16.38 -13.91
CA ILE A 58 8.51 -16.34 -12.99
C ILE A 58 9.58 -17.33 -13.43
N ALA A 59 9.22 -18.58 -13.71
CA ALA A 59 10.15 -19.61 -14.17
C ALA A 59 10.85 -19.25 -15.50
N LEU A 60 10.17 -18.49 -16.36
CA LEU A 60 10.73 -17.98 -17.63
C LEU A 60 11.53 -16.67 -17.46
N GLY A 61 11.64 -16.13 -16.24
CA GLY A 61 12.40 -14.90 -15.94
C GLY A 61 11.71 -13.61 -16.40
N LEU A 62 10.41 -13.65 -16.74
CA LEU A 62 9.68 -12.50 -17.28
C LEU A 62 9.37 -11.43 -16.23
N VAL A 63 9.16 -11.85 -14.98
CA VAL A 63 8.78 -10.95 -13.88
C VAL A 63 9.98 -10.19 -13.31
N GLN A 64 11.18 -10.77 -13.41
CA GLN A 64 12.39 -10.21 -12.81
C GLN A 64 12.73 -8.80 -13.33
N PRO A 65 12.70 -8.52 -14.65
CA PRO A 65 12.96 -7.17 -15.16
C PRO A 65 11.95 -6.11 -14.69
N VAL A 66 10.70 -6.50 -14.42
CA VAL A 66 9.69 -5.59 -13.85
C VAL A 66 10.11 -5.21 -12.42
N VAL A 67 10.44 -6.19 -11.58
CA VAL A 67 10.81 -5.96 -10.18
C VAL A 67 12.14 -5.21 -10.07
N GLN A 68 13.13 -5.55 -10.91
CA GLN A 68 14.43 -4.87 -10.92
C GLN A 68 14.36 -3.46 -11.52
N GLY A 69 13.37 -3.18 -12.36
CA GLY A 69 13.23 -1.87 -13.01
C GLY A 69 13.11 -0.70 -12.03
N ILE A 70 12.70 -0.95 -10.78
CA ILE A 70 12.65 0.08 -9.74
C ILE A 70 14.04 0.63 -9.40
N GLN A 71 15.10 -0.15 -9.62
CA GLN A 71 16.48 0.24 -9.34
C GLN A 71 17.09 1.12 -10.44
N SER A 72 16.33 1.44 -11.49
CA SER A 72 16.77 2.34 -12.55
C SER A 72 17.13 3.73 -12.01
N SER A 73 18.11 4.37 -12.65
CA SER A 73 18.44 5.77 -12.39
C SER A 73 17.45 6.76 -13.03
N ASP A 74 16.59 6.31 -13.95
CA ASP A 74 15.59 7.15 -14.60
C ASP A 74 14.28 7.17 -13.80
N ALA A 75 13.96 8.32 -13.21
CA ALA A 75 12.76 8.51 -12.43
C ALA A 75 11.46 8.30 -13.25
N LEU A 76 11.45 8.62 -14.55
CA LEU A 76 10.27 8.38 -15.39
C LEU A 76 10.07 6.88 -15.64
N PHE A 77 11.16 6.15 -15.86
CA PHE A 77 11.11 4.70 -15.96
C PHE A 77 10.66 4.08 -14.63
N GLN A 78 11.20 4.53 -13.49
CA GLN A 78 10.76 4.09 -12.16
C GLN A 78 9.25 4.31 -11.93
N LEU A 79 8.70 5.46 -12.34
CA LEU A 79 7.25 5.71 -12.25
C LEU A 79 6.44 4.68 -13.04
N ASN A 80 6.84 4.38 -14.29
CA ASN A 80 6.18 3.33 -15.07
C ASN A 80 6.27 1.97 -14.37
N ILE A 81 7.42 1.63 -13.78
CA ILE A 81 7.58 0.38 -13.04
C ILE A 81 6.69 0.33 -11.79
N LEU A 82 6.57 1.43 -11.06
CA LEU A 82 5.67 1.54 -9.90
C LEU A 82 4.20 1.31 -10.29
N ASP A 83 3.79 1.69 -11.50
CA ASP A 83 2.45 1.44 -12.03
C ASP A 83 2.26 -0.01 -12.52
N ILE A 84 3.35 -0.68 -12.91
CA ILE A 84 3.33 -2.06 -13.42
C ILE A 84 3.35 -3.09 -12.29
N ILE A 85 4.10 -2.86 -11.20
CA ILE A 85 4.26 -3.80 -10.08
C ILE A 85 2.90 -4.25 -9.48
N PRO A 86 1.90 -3.38 -9.27
CA PRO A 86 0.58 -3.79 -8.77
C PRO A 86 -0.05 -4.93 -9.56
N ASN A 87 0.12 -4.97 -10.88
CA ASN A 87 -0.41 -6.05 -11.72
C ASN A 87 0.23 -7.40 -11.39
N VAL A 88 1.53 -7.41 -11.07
CA VAL A 88 2.23 -8.63 -10.62
C VAL A 88 1.67 -9.11 -9.28
N CYS A 89 1.31 -8.18 -8.40
CA CYS A 89 0.79 -8.48 -7.06
C CYS A 89 -0.69 -8.91 -7.01
N THR A 90 -1.39 -8.97 -8.15
CA THR A 90 -2.81 -9.40 -8.24
C THR A 90 -3.01 -10.91 -8.02
N THR A 91 -1.93 -11.69 -8.03
CA THR A 91 -1.96 -13.14 -7.80
C THR A 91 -1.20 -13.45 -6.51
N ARG A 92 -1.57 -14.53 -5.83
CA ARG A 92 -0.90 -14.96 -4.60
C ARG A 92 0.59 -15.26 -4.85
N THR A 93 0.88 -15.92 -5.97
CA THR A 93 2.23 -16.31 -6.40
C THR A 93 3.09 -15.10 -6.70
N GLY A 94 2.54 -14.09 -7.39
CA GLY A 94 3.28 -12.87 -7.71
C GLY A 94 3.57 -12.02 -6.48
N LEU A 95 2.61 -11.93 -5.54
CA LEU A 95 2.79 -11.23 -4.28
C LEU A 95 3.87 -11.88 -3.41
N LEU A 96 3.85 -13.21 -3.28
CA LEU A 96 4.90 -13.96 -2.58
C LEU A 96 6.27 -13.77 -3.26
N TYR A 97 6.31 -13.78 -4.59
CA TYR A 97 7.54 -13.50 -5.33
C TYR A 97 8.09 -12.10 -5.01
N VAL A 98 7.24 -11.07 -4.94
CA VAL A 98 7.64 -9.71 -4.56
C VAL A 98 8.20 -9.67 -3.14
N PHE A 99 7.53 -10.29 -2.16
CA PHE A 99 8.00 -10.33 -0.77
C PHE A 99 9.28 -11.15 -0.59
N GLN A 100 9.52 -12.13 -1.48
CA GLN A 100 10.70 -13.01 -1.42
C GLN A 100 11.81 -12.60 -2.38
N SER A 101 11.60 -11.57 -3.19
CA SER A 101 12.49 -11.20 -4.31
C SER A 101 13.93 -10.91 -3.86
N GLY A 102 14.14 -10.40 -2.64
CA GLY A 102 15.47 -10.27 -2.02
C GLY A 102 16.08 -11.58 -1.48
N THR A 103 15.25 -12.52 -1.01
CA THR A 103 15.72 -13.76 -0.35
C THR A 103 16.02 -14.87 -1.37
N LEU A 104 15.23 -14.97 -2.45
CA LEU A 104 15.37 -16.01 -3.47
C LEU A 104 16.67 -15.85 -4.28
N TYR A 105 17.10 -14.61 -4.53
CA TYR A 105 18.33 -14.31 -5.27
C TYR A 105 19.58 -14.67 -4.48
N ILE A 106 19.61 -14.43 -3.16
CA ILE A 106 20.74 -14.78 -2.29
C ILE A 106 21.00 -16.30 -2.30
N SER A 107 19.95 -17.14 -2.31
CA SER A 107 20.11 -18.60 -2.34
C SER A 107 20.68 -19.13 -3.67
N LEU A 108 20.40 -18.47 -4.80
CA LEU A 108 20.99 -18.81 -6.11
C LEU A 108 22.44 -18.30 -6.23
N VAL A 109 22.75 -17.15 -5.65
CA VAL A 109 24.09 -16.53 -5.73
C VAL A 109 25.09 -17.13 -4.73
N LEU A 110 24.65 -17.68 -3.58
CA LEU A 110 25.57 -18.34 -2.65
C LEU A 110 26.34 -19.54 -3.26
N TYR A 111 25.92 -20.05 -4.43
CA TYR A 111 26.62 -21.09 -5.20
C TYR A 111 27.52 -20.54 -6.33
N THR A 112 27.56 -19.23 -6.58
CA THR A 112 28.38 -18.61 -7.63
C THR A 112 29.02 -17.32 -7.11
N THR A 113 30.35 -17.21 -7.21
CA THR A 113 31.19 -16.16 -6.63
C THR A 113 31.05 -14.78 -7.30
N HIS A 114 29.84 -14.29 -7.53
CA HIS A 114 29.55 -12.94 -8.02
C HIS A 114 28.54 -12.26 -7.10
N THR A 115 29.04 -11.37 -6.24
CA THR A 115 28.25 -10.50 -5.37
C THR A 115 27.50 -9.46 -6.21
N ILE A 116 26.36 -9.87 -6.78
CA ILE A 116 25.43 -8.94 -7.41
C ILE A 116 24.49 -8.44 -6.31
N TRP A 117 24.58 -7.14 -6.01
CA TRP A 117 23.72 -6.44 -5.06
C TRP A 117 22.29 -6.36 -5.60
N SER A 118 21.54 -7.46 -5.58
CA SER A 118 20.10 -7.41 -5.82
C SER A 118 19.45 -6.84 -4.57
N ILE A 119 19.26 -5.52 -4.53
CA ILE A 119 18.51 -4.87 -3.46
C ILE A 119 17.07 -5.41 -3.51
N ASP A 120 16.60 -5.95 -2.39
CA ASP A 120 15.21 -6.35 -2.17
C ASP A 120 14.27 -5.21 -2.62
N LEU A 121 13.27 -5.54 -3.44
CA LEU A 121 12.28 -4.58 -3.93
C LEU A 121 11.71 -3.74 -2.77
N LEU A 122 11.41 -4.37 -1.65
CA LEU A 122 10.81 -3.68 -0.51
C LEU A 122 11.80 -2.69 0.13
N THR A 123 13.06 -3.10 0.32
CA THR A 123 14.11 -2.19 0.82
C THR A 123 14.32 -1.02 -0.12
N HIS A 124 14.32 -1.28 -1.44
CA HIS A 124 14.47 -0.22 -2.43
C HIS A 124 13.30 0.76 -2.41
N LEU A 125 12.05 0.27 -2.30
CA LEU A 125 10.87 1.13 -2.20
C LEU A 125 10.92 2.04 -0.96
N VAL A 126 11.37 1.52 0.19
CA VAL A 126 11.55 2.34 1.41
C VAL A 126 12.64 3.39 1.21
N ALA A 127 13.79 3.02 0.64
CA ALA A 127 14.87 3.97 0.38
C ALA A 127 14.45 5.09 -0.59
N THR A 128 13.66 4.73 -1.60
CA THR A 128 13.19 5.65 -2.64
C THR A 128 12.06 6.57 -2.16
N ALA A 129 11.46 6.32 -0.99
CA ALA A 129 10.46 7.20 -0.38
C ALA A 129 10.95 8.66 -0.18
N ALA A 130 12.26 8.85 0.04
CA ALA A 130 12.85 10.18 0.18
C ALA A 130 12.91 10.95 -1.16
N HIS A 131 12.87 10.25 -2.29
CA HIS A 131 13.06 10.86 -3.61
C HIS A 131 11.93 11.86 -3.92
N PRO A 132 12.23 13.07 -4.45
CA PRO A 132 11.23 14.10 -4.73
C PRO A 132 10.10 13.65 -5.68
N LEU A 133 10.46 12.98 -6.78
CA LEU A 133 9.52 12.63 -7.85
C LEU A 133 8.78 11.30 -7.63
N VAL A 134 9.50 10.24 -7.29
CA VAL A 134 8.92 8.87 -7.19
C VAL A 134 8.52 8.47 -5.76
N GLY A 135 8.98 9.20 -4.74
CA GLY A 135 8.87 8.77 -3.35
C GLY A 135 7.45 8.60 -2.84
N GLY A 136 6.53 9.49 -3.26
CA GLY A 136 5.11 9.36 -2.91
C GLY A 136 4.49 8.07 -3.47
N ASN A 137 4.78 7.74 -4.73
CA ASN A 137 4.27 6.52 -5.36
C ASN A 137 4.89 5.26 -4.74
N ALA A 138 6.17 5.30 -4.38
CA ALA A 138 6.83 4.22 -3.66
C ALA A 138 6.17 3.97 -2.27
N LEU A 139 5.88 5.03 -1.51
CA LEU A 139 5.19 4.94 -0.22
C LEU A 139 3.79 4.33 -0.35
N ARG A 140 3.00 4.78 -1.32
CA ARG A 140 1.67 4.21 -1.58
C ARG A 140 1.76 2.73 -1.91
N LEU A 141 2.69 2.36 -2.79
CA LEU A 141 2.83 0.97 -3.23
C LEU A 141 3.18 0.06 -2.05
N ILE A 142 4.19 0.39 -1.25
CA ILE A 142 4.57 -0.44 -0.11
C ILE A 142 3.47 -0.50 0.96
N GLY A 143 2.76 0.60 1.21
CA GLY A 143 1.58 0.60 2.10
C GLY A 143 0.45 -0.28 1.58
N SER A 144 0.25 -0.34 0.26
CA SER A 144 -0.78 -1.17 -0.38
C SER A 144 -0.52 -2.67 -0.24
N PHE A 145 0.74 -3.09 -0.07
CA PHE A 145 1.08 -4.51 0.04
C PHE A 145 0.43 -5.20 1.25
N SER A 146 0.21 -4.52 2.37
CA SER A 146 -0.54 -5.09 3.50
C SER A 146 -1.99 -5.39 3.13
N THR A 147 -2.61 -4.54 2.30
CA THR A 147 -3.97 -4.76 1.79
C THR A 147 -4.00 -5.95 0.84
N LEU A 148 -3.05 -6.01 -0.10
CA LEU A 148 -2.94 -7.10 -1.06
C LEU A 148 -2.66 -8.44 -0.36
N ALA A 149 -1.81 -8.44 0.67
CA ALA A 149 -1.52 -9.61 1.48
C ALA A 149 -2.77 -10.15 2.18
N ALA A 150 -3.57 -9.26 2.78
CA ALA A 150 -4.85 -9.63 3.39
C ALA A 150 -5.82 -10.22 2.36
N THR A 151 -6.00 -9.58 1.20
CA THR A 151 -6.86 -10.06 0.10
C THR A 151 -6.49 -11.46 -0.36
N HIS A 152 -5.19 -11.76 -0.46
CA HIS A 152 -4.70 -13.07 -0.90
C HIS A 152 -4.47 -14.07 0.25
N SER A 153 -4.80 -13.70 1.49
CA SER A 153 -4.59 -14.52 2.69
C SER A 153 -3.14 -15.05 2.80
N VAL A 154 -2.18 -14.15 2.62
CA VAL A 154 -0.75 -14.42 2.81
C VAL A 154 -0.19 -13.57 3.94
N GLN A 155 0.87 -14.05 4.58
CA GLN A 155 1.59 -13.27 5.57
C GLN A 155 2.22 -12.05 4.89
N SER A 156 1.99 -10.87 5.45
CA SER A 156 2.53 -9.62 4.92
C SER A 156 4.01 -9.46 5.24
N TRP A 157 4.72 -8.70 4.40
CA TRP A 157 6.17 -8.47 4.46
C TRP A 157 6.67 -7.89 5.79
N ASN A 158 5.84 -7.12 6.49
CA ASN A 158 6.16 -6.47 7.75
C ASN A 158 6.32 -7.45 8.93
N TRP A 159 5.76 -8.66 8.81
CA TRP A 159 5.91 -9.70 9.83
C TRP A 159 7.24 -10.43 9.74
N THR A 160 7.86 -10.43 8.55
CA THR A 160 9.11 -11.13 8.29
C THR A 160 10.34 -10.25 8.53
N ASP A 161 10.20 -8.92 8.43
CA ASP A 161 11.29 -7.97 8.65
C ASP A 161 10.82 -6.74 9.46
N ALA A 162 11.05 -6.79 10.77
CA ALA A 162 10.72 -5.70 11.69
C ALA A 162 11.58 -4.44 11.46
N ALA A 163 12.81 -4.57 10.95
CA ALA A 163 13.68 -3.43 10.68
C ALA A 163 13.16 -2.65 9.46
N LEU A 164 12.75 -3.37 8.42
CA LEU A 164 12.12 -2.78 7.24
C LEU A 164 10.78 -2.13 7.59
N ALA A 165 9.94 -2.76 8.43
CA ALA A 165 8.69 -2.17 8.89
C ALA A 165 8.94 -0.85 9.64
N LYS A 166 9.94 -0.82 10.54
CA LYS A 166 10.35 0.40 11.24
C LYS A 166 10.87 1.47 10.27
N ALA A 167 11.67 1.10 9.28
CA ALA A 167 12.20 2.02 8.28
C ALA A 167 11.08 2.64 7.43
N PHE A 168 10.08 1.83 7.03
CA PHE A 168 8.89 2.30 6.34
C PHE A 168 8.09 3.31 7.19
N LEU A 169 7.81 3.00 8.46
CA LEU A 169 7.10 3.92 9.35
C LEU A 169 7.86 5.24 9.53
N GLY A 170 9.19 5.19 9.66
CA GLY A 170 10.03 6.39 9.70
C GLY A 170 9.99 7.21 8.40
N ALA A 171 9.94 6.55 7.24
CA ALA A 171 9.80 7.23 5.95
C ALA A 171 8.43 7.91 5.81
N VAL A 172 7.35 7.26 6.26
CA VAL A 172 6.00 7.84 6.34
C VAL A 172 5.99 9.06 7.25
N GLU A 173 6.54 8.96 8.46
CA GLU A 173 6.61 10.08 9.40
C GLU A 173 7.39 11.27 8.81
N SER A 174 8.54 11.02 8.20
CA SER A 174 9.33 12.05 7.53
C SER A 174 8.55 12.73 6.39
N ALA A 175 7.81 11.97 5.60
CA ALA A 175 6.98 12.51 4.53
C ALA A 175 5.82 13.38 5.06
N LEU A 176 5.21 12.99 6.18
CA LEU A 176 4.16 13.79 6.84
C LEU A 176 4.72 15.14 7.36
N GLN A 177 5.96 15.15 7.85
CA GLN A 177 6.62 16.35 8.40
C GLN A 177 7.28 17.23 7.32
N GLY A 178 7.55 16.71 6.12
CA GLY A 178 8.36 17.35 5.08
C GLY A 178 7.74 18.55 4.36
N GLY A 179 6.50 18.94 4.69
CA GLY A 179 5.83 20.15 4.17
C GLY A 179 5.37 20.10 2.71
N ASP A 180 5.75 19.07 1.94
CA ASP A 180 5.26 18.83 0.58
C ASP A 180 3.86 18.19 0.61
N PRO A 181 2.81 18.89 0.15
CA PRO A 181 1.43 18.40 0.21
C PRO A 181 1.22 17.07 -0.52
N GLN A 182 1.89 16.86 -1.67
CA GLN A 182 1.71 15.64 -2.45
C GLN A 182 2.32 14.42 -1.74
N LYS A 183 3.48 14.61 -1.12
CA LYS A 183 4.11 13.57 -0.29
C LYS A 183 3.31 13.31 0.98
N GLN A 184 2.76 14.34 1.61
CA GLN A 184 1.89 14.19 2.78
C GLN A 184 0.64 13.37 2.43
N ILE A 185 -0.02 13.67 1.31
CA ILE A 185 -1.18 12.91 0.82
C ILE A 185 -0.78 11.45 0.52
N ALA A 186 0.32 11.23 -0.18
CA ALA A 186 0.80 9.88 -0.46
C ALA A 186 1.14 9.08 0.80
N ALA A 187 1.73 9.74 1.81
CA ALA A 187 1.99 9.14 3.12
C ALA A 187 0.68 8.79 3.83
N MET A 188 -0.34 9.65 3.77
CA MET A 188 -1.67 9.38 4.33
C MET A 188 -2.41 8.24 3.62
N ASP A 189 -2.27 8.12 2.29
CA ASP A 189 -2.79 6.99 1.53
C ASP A 189 -2.09 5.68 1.94
N ALA A 190 -0.77 5.71 2.11
CA ALA A 190 0.03 4.58 2.58
C ALA A 190 -0.37 4.18 4.02
N VAL A 191 -0.57 5.17 4.89
CA VAL A 191 -1.13 5.01 6.24
C VAL A 191 -2.49 4.32 6.15
N ALA A 192 -3.42 4.84 5.37
CA ALA A 192 -4.77 4.27 5.25
C ALA A 192 -4.75 2.80 4.81
N ALA A 193 -3.90 2.46 3.84
CA ALA A 193 -3.76 1.11 3.33
C ALA A 193 -3.12 0.15 4.33
N TYR A 194 -2.08 0.60 5.05
CA TYR A 194 -1.33 -0.20 6.01
C TYR A 194 -2.08 -0.34 7.35
N PHE A 195 -2.66 0.74 7.86
CA PHE A 195 -3.28 0.82 9.19
C PHE A 195 -4.62 0.12 9.26
N GLY A 196 -5.33 -0.05 8.14
CA GLY A 196 -6.55 -0.87 8.12
C GLY A 196 -6.31 -2.33 8.52
N ILE A 197 -5.06 -2.81 8.42
CA ILE A 197 -4.64 -4.18 8.78
C ILE A 197 -3.76 -4.17 10.03
N GLU A 198 -2.83 -3.21 10.14
CA GLU A 198 -1.76 -3.19 11.14
C GLU A 198 -1.92 -2.06 12.18
N LEU A 199 -3.16 -1.67 12.47
CA LEU A 199 -3.48 -0.50 13.31
C LEU A 199 -2.72 -0.47 14.64
N GLY A 200 -2.59 -1.63 15.29
CA GLY A 200 -1.91 -1.75 16.58
C GLY A 200 -0.43 -1.36 16.54
N LEU A 201 0.29 -1.81 15.51
CA LEU A 201 1.71 -1.47 15.31
C LEU A 201 1.89 0.03 15.13
N VAL A 202 0.96 0.68 14.42
CA VAL A 202 1.14 2.10 14.15
C VAL A 202 0.65 3.00 15.27
N LEU A 203 -0.40 2.63 15.99
CA LEU A 203 -0.80 3.34 17.21
C LEU A 203 0.25 3.23 18.34
N ALA A 204 1.21 2.31 18.23
CA ALA A 204 2.39 2.30 19.09
C ALA A 204 3.41 3.38 18.69
N HIS A 205 3.41 3.83 17.43
CA HIS A 205 4.31 4.88 16.92
C HIS A 205 3.74 6.29 17.18
N ARG A 206 3.79 6.72 18.44
CA ARG A 206 3.15 7.95 18.92
C ARG A 206 3.47 9.20 18.10
N SER A 207 4.74 9.44 17.76
CA SER A 207 5.17 10.64 17.02
C SER A 207 4.59 10.68 15.60
N LEU A 208 4.42 9.51 14.96
CA LEU A 208 3.81 9.39 13.64
C LEU A 208 2.32 9.73 13.74
N CYS A 209 1.61 9.18 14.73
CA CYS A 209 0.21 9.53 14.96
C CYS A 209 0.03 11.01 15.24
N GLU A 210 0.89 11.63 16.06
CA GLU A 210 0.85 13.07 16.33
C GLU A 210 1.10 13.89 15.06
N ALA A 211 2.12 13.54 14.27
CA ALA A 211 2.42 14.20 12.99
C ALA A 211 1.27 14.07 11.98
N TRP A 212 0.68 12.88 11.84
CA TRP A 212 -0.44 12.62 10.95
C TRP A 212 -1.70 13.40 11.38
N LEU A 213 -2.09 13.30 12.65
CA LEU A 213 -3.31 13.93 13.16
C LEU A 213 -3.20 15.47 13.21
N ALA A 214 -2.00 16.01 13.40
CA ALA A 214 -1.76 17.46 13.34
C ALA A 214 -2.11 18.06 11.96
N LEU A 215 -1.98 17.28 10.89
CA LEU A 215 -2.39 17.71 9.54
C LEU A 215 -3.91 17.93 9.41
N GLY A 216 -4.72 17.43 10.34
CA GLY A 216 -6.15 17.73 10.40
C GLY A 216 -6.46 19.20 10.68
N LYS A 217 -5.47 19.96 11.18
CA LYS A 217 -5.51 21.42 11.36
C LYS A 217 -4.85 22.19 10.20
N SER A 218 -4.43 21.50 9.14
CA SER A 218 -3.79 22.15 8.00
C SER A 218 -4.73 23.17 7.35
N THR A 219 -4.16 24.31 6.95
CA THR A 219 -4.86 25.32 6.14
C THR A 219 -5.03 24.86 4.69
N LEU A 220 -4.23 23.87 4.24
CA LEU A 220 -4.37 23.24 2.95
C LEU A 220 -5.49 22.21 2.99
N LEU A 221 -6.61 22.54 2.35
CA LEU A 221 -7.84 21.76 2.38
C LEU A 221 -7.66 20.33 1.86
N GLU A 222 -6.79 20.11 0.86
CA GLU A 222 -6.50 18.79 0.30
C GLU A 222 -5.79 17.89 1.32
N VAL A 223 -4.78 18.43 2.00
CA VAL A 223 -4.03 17.74 3.07
C VAL A 223 -4.95 17.45 4.24
N LYS A 224 -5.71 18.44 4.69
CA LYS A 224 -6.70 18.29 5.76
C LYS A 224 -7.73 17.20 5.43
N SER A 225 -8.29 17.24 4.22
CA SER A 225 -9.28 16.24 3.76
C SER A 225 -8.67 14.85 3.69
N SER A 226 -7.41 14.73 3.24
CA SER A 226 -6.70 13.45 3.15
C SER A 226 -6.51 12.79 4.52
N VAL A 227 -6.28 13.55 5.60
CA VAL A 227 -6.25 12.99 6.98
C VAL A 227 -7.57 12.29 7.29
N PHE A 228 -8.68 12.97 7.05
CA PHE A 228 -10.00 12.44 7.36
C PHE A 228 -10.41 11.30 6.42
N MET A 229 -10.01 11.32 5.15
CA MET A 229 -10.18 10.20 4.22
C MET A 229 -9.38 8.97 4.66
N ALA A 230 -8.15 9.16 5.12
CA ALA A 230 -7.33 8.08 5.64
C ALA A 230 -7.96 7.46 6.89
N VAL A 231 -8.49 8.29 7.80
CA VAL A 231 -9.29 7.84 8.95
C VAL A 231 -10.50 7.04 8.48
N ALA A 232 -11.32 7.60 7.58
CA ALA A 232 -12.52 6.91 7.05
C ALA A 232 -12.18 5.53 6.48
N THR A 233 -11.06 5.43 5.76
CA THR A 233 -10.58 4.18 5.17
C THR A 233 -10.16 3.16 6.23
N ILE A 234 -9.43 3.59 7.27
CA ILE A 234 -9.03 2.74 8.39
C ILE A 234 -10.27 2.23 9.12
N LEU A 235 -11.22 3.12 9.38
CA LEU A 235 -12.52 2.78 9.99
C LEU A 235 -13.23 1.72 9.14
N ALA A 236 -13.44 1.97 7.85
CA ALA A 236 -14.19 1.07 6.97
C ALA A 236 -13.61 -0.36 6.89
N ARG A 237 -12.30 -0.53 7.11
CA ARG A 237 -11.62 -1.83 7.02
C ARG A 237 -11.70 -2.66 8.30
N GLY A 238 -12.02 -2.04 9.44
CA GLY A 238 -12.02 -2.67 10.76
C GLY A 238 -13.27 -2.43 11.60
N THR A 239 -14.28 -1.71 11.11
CA THR A 239 -15.45 -1.34 11.91
C THR A 239 -16.53 -2.43 12.05
N LEU A 240 -16.13 -3.66 12.41
CA LEU A 240 -16.97 -4.60 13.17
C LEU A 240 -16.96 -4.26 14.67
N LEU A 241 -16.85 -2.98 14.97
CA LEU A 241 -16.74 -2.49 16.33
C LEU A 241 -18.01 -2.94 17.10
N THR A 242 -17.83 -3.69 18.18
CA THR A 242 -18.91 -4.23 19.04
C THR A 242 -18.79 -3.58 20.42
N PRO A 243 -19.86 -3.17 21.10
CA PRO A 243 -19.76 -2.91 22.52
C PRO A 243 -19.66 -4.27 23.22
N PRO A 244 -18.88 -4.42 24.30
CA PRO A 244 -18.85 -5.67 25.03
C PRO A 244 -20.22 -5.88 25.67
N THR A 245 -21.09 -6.61 24.99
CA THR A 245 -22.13 -7.39 25.64
C THR A 245 -21.46 -8.69 26.06
N ALA A 246 -21.60 -9.00 27.34
CA ALA A 246 -20.83 -10.00 28.05
C ALA A 246 -20.59 -11.27 27.21
N VAL A 247 -19.31 -11.66 27.15
CA VAL A 247 -18.80 -12.95 26.66
C VAL A 247 -18.79 -13.13 25.13
N GLN A 248 -17.81 -12.53 24.44
CA GLN A 248 -17.21 -13.12 23.23
C GLN A 248 -15.79 -12.57 22.95
N LEU A 249 -14.80 -13.39 23.34
CA LEU A 249 -13.42 -13.61 22.87
C LEU A 249 -12.52 -12.43 22.39
N ASP A 250 -11.45 -12.24 23.17
CA ASP A 250 -10.18 -11.47 23.07
C ASP A 250 -9.84 -10.64 21.81
N GLU A 251 -10.03 -11.13 20.60
CA GLU A 251 -9.50 -10.49 19.39
C GLU A 251 -10.25 -9.20 19.00
N ASN A 252 -11.57 -9.16 19.19
CA ASN A 252 -12.38 -7.97 18.88
C ASN A 252 -12.25 -6.85 19.93
N ALA A 253 -11.88 -7.19 21.17
CA ALA A 253 -11.71 -6.22 22.25
C ALA A 253 -10.48 -5.31 22.02
N THR A 254 -9.40 -5.88 21.47
CA THR A 254 -8.19 -5.14 21.15
C THR A 254 -8.42 -4.19 19.96
N LEU A 255 -9.10 -4.66 18.91
CA LEU A 255 -9.49 -3.83 17.76
C LEU A 255 -10.34 -2.63 18.16
N TRP A 256 -11.34 -2.83 19.03
CA TRP A 256 -12.14 -1.73 19.58
C TRP A 256 -11.28 -0.73 20.35
N THR A 257 -10.37 -1.22 21.19
CA THR A 257 -9.47 -0.36 21.97
C THR A 257 -8.61 0.52 21.04
N TYR A 258 -8.11 -0.05 19.94
CA TYR A 258 -7.33 0.70 18.95
C TYR A 258 -8.15 1.77 18.23
N HIS A 259 -9.34 1.43 17.73
CA HIS A 259 -10.22 2.40 17.07
C HIS A 259 -10.69 3.49 18.03
N SER A 260 -11.04 3.14 19.27
CA SER A 260 -11.40 4.10 20.31
C SER A 260 -10.24 5.07 20.60
N ARG A 261 -9.01 4.57 20.73
CA ARG A 261 -7.82 5.43 20.90
C ARG A 261 -7.63 6.38 19.73
N LEU A 262 -7.85 5.92 18.49
CA LEU A 262 -7.78 6.75 17.29
C LEU A 262 -8.85 7.86 17.31
N PHE A 263 -10.10 7.54 17.67
CA PHE A 263 -11.18 8.51 17.81
C PHE A 263 -10.90 9.55 18.88
N HIS A 264 -10.43 9.13 20.05
CA HIS A 264 -10.06 10.06 21.11
C HIS A 264 -8.92 10.98 20.67
N ALA A 265 -7.91 10.44 19.98
CA ALA A 265 -6.82 11.24 19.45
C ALA A 265 -7.31 12.26 18.41
N LEU A 266 -8.22 11.87 17.52
CA LEU A 266 -8.88 12.77 16.56
C LEU A 266 -9.68 13.86 17.25
N ALA A 267 -10.51 13.52 18.23
CA ALA A 267 -11.28 14.51 18.99
C ALA A 267 -10.37 15.50 19.73
N LEU A 268 -9.27 15.02 20.31
CA LEU A 268 -8.29 15.88 20.99
C LEU A 268 -7.53 16.79 20.02
N HIS A 269 -7.20 16.29 18.82
CA HIS A 269 -6.30 16.97 17.89
C HIS A 269 -7.00 17.79 16.82
N ALA A 270 -8.22 17.41 16.41
CA ALA A 270 -8.98 18.12 15.39
C ALA A 270 -9.89 19.17 16.04
N TYR A 271 -10.89 18.77 16.83
CA TYR A 271 -11.90 19.66 17.42
C TYR A 271 -12.59 19.00 18.61
N GLY A 272 -12.82 19.75 19.71
CA GLY A 272 -13.81 19.35 20.72
C GLY A 272 -15.19 19.33 20.07
N GLY A 273 -15.89 18.19 20.13
CA GLY A 273 -17.16 17.99 19.43
C GLY A 273 -16.99 17.52 17.96
N PHE A 274 -16.25 16.43 17.76
CA PHE A 274 -15.99 15.87 16.42
C PHE A 274 -17.27 15.48 15.67
N ILE A 275 -18.32 15.04 16.39
CA ILE A 275 -19.60 14.65 15.78
C ILE A 275 -20.37 15.88 15.30
N GLU A 276 -20.39 16.95 16.10
CA GLU A 276 -21.00 18.23 15.76
C GLU A 276 -20.32 18.82 14.52
N TYR A 277 -18.98 18.73 14.46
CA TYR A 277 -18.21 19.11 13.29
C TYR A 277 -18.53 18.26 12.05
N LEU A 278 -18.72 16.94 12.20
CA LEU A 278 -19.12 16.05 11.12
C LEU A 278 -20.53 16.38 10.57
N VAL A 279 -21.47 16.69 11.46
CA VAL A 279 -22.87 16.99 11.10
C VAL A 279 -23.02 18.39 10.52
N ASP A 280 -22.16 19.34 10.90
CA ASP A 280 -22.19 20.71 10.38
C ASP A 280 -21.79 20.76 8.89
N ARG A 281 -22.77 21.01 8.02
CA ARG A 281 -22.57 21.11 6.57
C ARG A 281 -21.94 22.43 6.11
N GLN A 282 -21.83 23.42 7.00
CA GLN A 282 -21.32 24.76 6.69
C GLN A 282 -19.81 24.87 6.86
N THR A 283 -19.17 23.95 7.58
CA THR A 283 -17.74 24.03 7.87
C THR A 283 -16.83 23.67 6.68
N GLU A 284 -17.37 23.11 5.59
CA GLU A 284 -16.57 22.75 4.41
C GLU A 284 -17.12 23.42 3.13
N PRO A 285 -16.33 24.30 2.48
CA PRO A 285 -16.81 25.17 1.41
C PRO A 285 -16.97 24.49 0.06
N THR A 286 -16.25 23.39 -0.20
CA THR A 286 -16.22 22.73 -1.54
C THR A 286 -16.76 21.30 -1.51
N LYS A 287 -17.11 20.76 -2.68
CA LYS A 287 -17.54 19.36 -2.83
C LYS A 287 -16.44 18.38 -2.40
N THR A 288 -15.22 18.58 -2.89
CA THR A 288 -14.05 17.73 -2.58
C THR A 288 -13.75 17.71 -1.09
N THR A 289 -13.91 18.84 -0.39
CA THR A 289 -13.76 18.92 1.07
C THR A 289 -14.97 18.40 1.85
N ARG A 290 -16.08 18.04 1.21
CA ARG A 290 -17.23 17.40 1.87
C ARG A 290 -17.21 15.88 1.73
N GLU A 291 -16.53 15.34 0.73
CA GLU A 291 -16.45 13.90 0.47
C GLU A 291 -15.91 13.12 1.68
N TRP A 292 -14.94 13.68 2.41
CA TRP A 292 -14.44 13.03 3.62
C TRP A 292 -15.48 12.92 4.75
N LYS A 293 -16.40 13.89 4.87
CA LYS A 293 -17.49 13.81 5.86
C LYS A 293 -18.43 12.67 5.54
N PHE A 294 -18.81 12.56 4.27
CA PHE A 294 -19.63 11.44 3.79
C PHE A 294 -18.90 10.13 4.00
N ALA A 295 -17.62 10.03 3.65
CA ALA A 295 -16.83 8.80 3.84
C ALA A 295 -16.75 8.38 5.33
N ILE A 296 -16.57 9.33 6.26
CA ILE A 296 -16.57 9.02 7.70
C ILE A 296 -17.96 8.58 8.16
N VAL A 297 -19.02 9.30 7.75
CA VAL A 297 -20.40 8.93 8.10
C VAL A 297 -20.77 7.57 7.53
N ASP A 298 -20.43 7.28 6.27
CA ASP A 298 -20.65 5.99 5.63
C ASP A 298 -19.89 4.87 6.35
N ALA A 299 -18.62 5.10 6.72
CA ALA A 299 -17.84 4.14 7.50
C ALA A 299 -18.44 3.89 8.90
N LEU A 300 -19.04 4.92 9.50
CA LEU A 300 -19.75 4.81 10.78
C LEU A 300 -21.12 4.13 10.64
N LEU A 301 -21.89 4.41 9.59
CA LEU A 301 -23.20 3.81 9.32
C LEU A 301 -23.09 2.35 8.89
N ALA A 302 -22.07 2.01 8.10
CA ALA A 302 -21.75 0.63 7.73
C ALA A 302 -21.27 -0.18 8.95
N SER A 303 -20.86 0.48 10.04
CA SER A 303 -20.51 -0.18 11.29
C SER A 303 -21.75 -0.60 12.08
N LYS A 304 -21.59 -1.59 12.96
CA LYS A 304 -22.63 -1.98 13.93
C LYS A 304 -22.98 -0.87 14.94
N PHE A 305 -22.30 0.28 14.89
CA PHE A 305 -22.48 1.46 15.75
C PHE A 305 -23.22 2.64 15.11
N GLN A 306 -24.02 2.41 14.09
CA GLN A 306 -24.96 3.43 13.58
C GLN A 306 -25.76 4.15 14.69
N HIS A 307 -26.00 3.48 15.84
CA HIS A 307 -26.69 4.06 16.99
C HIS A 307 -25.89 5.13 17.77
N VAL A 308 -24.56 5.17 17.65
CA VAL A 308 -23.71 6.20 18.28
C VAL A 308 -23.99 7.57 17.66
N LEU A 309 -24.30 7.63 16.36
CA LEU A 309 -24.74 8.86 15.69
C LEU A 309 -26.12 9.32 16.19
N GLY A 310 -26.98 8.38 16.60
CA GLY A 310 -28.33 8.66 17.12
C GLY A 310 -28.37 9.12 18.59
N MET A 311 -27.31 8.89 19.37
CA MET A 311 -27.22 9.38 20.75
C MET A 311 -26.80 10.85 20.85
N VAL A 312 -26.18 11.41 19.80
CA VAL A 312 -25.70 12.80 19.78
C VAL A 312 -26.76 13.77 19.27
N THR A 313 -27.83 13.28 18.64
CA THR A 313 -29.00 14.09 18.23
C THR A 313 -30.04 14.32 19.34
N LEU A 314 -29.80 13.83 20.57
CA LEU A 314 -30.74 13.91 21.71
C LEU A 314 -30.12 14.48 23.00
N CYS A 315 -29.14 15.37 22.89
CA CYS A 315 -28.71 16.24 23.99
C CYS A 315 -28.77 17.71 23.56
#